data_AF-A0A1B8EQ58-F1
#
_entry.id   AF-A0A1B8EQ58-F1
#
_cell.length_a   1.000
_cell.length_b   1.000
_cell.length_c   1.000
_cell.angle_alpha   90.00
_cell.angle_beta   90.00
_cell.angle_gamma   90.00
#
_symmetry.space_group_name_H-M   'P 1'
#
loop_
_entity.id
_entity.type
_entity.pdbx_description
1 polymer ?
#
loop_
_entity_poly.entity_id
_entity_poly.type
_entity_poly.pdbx_seq_one_letter_code
_entity_poly.pdbx_strand_id
1 'polypeptide(L)'
;MPHSVSPDLQPTGTAADETMEEAVDVQNTEASCPTKEDEEMGDIDSEEKKPVKADDSDEMDEPTPAQEDIKPDPSPVKVKQEINLENIFDDMSSDEEFPSSAAPDTKVSPSPQDAPSPINIGPTARASDPEVMRSFYQRLFPWRPLFQWLNHSPMPSNDFAHREFAFTLSNDAYLRYQSFPNSELLRRDVLRLMPSRFEIGPVYSTNPRDRKTLRGSTAFKPIAKELCFDIDLTDYDDVRTCCDKANICIRCWQFITMAIKVVDVALRDDFGFKHIMWVYSGRRGAHAWVCDKKARTMDDSKRRAIAGYLEVIKGGAQSGKKVNVKRPLHPHLARSLETLKSHFQADILEDQDPWATQEKADRLLQLLPDRTLNESLRKKWDSAPGRSSASKWADIDALAKSGASKSLDTKALLEAKQDIVLEYTYPRLDIEVSKKLNHLLKSPFVVHPGTGRVCVPIDTRKLEAFDPLAVPTVTELLGEIDKWSGPEEVGGRNVQDWEKTCLKPYIDYFRTFVAGIIRDEKESEKEVKVKREREEGVAAPEAMEF
;
A
#
# COMPACT_ATOMS: atom_id res chain seq x y z
N MET A 1 46.96 43.47 -5.60
CA MET A 1 46.55 43.53 -7.02
C MET A 1 45.23 42.78 -7.22
N PRO A 2 44.07 43.39 -6.89
CA PRO A 2 42.79 43.02 -7.49
C PRO A 2 42.45 43.96 -8.67
N HIS A 3 41.50 43.55 -9.51
CA HIS A 3 40.69 44.44 -10.36
C HIS A 3 39.22 44.05 -10.07
N SER A 4 38.28 44.89 -9.61
CA SER A 4 37.93 46.29 -9.91
C SER A 4 37.21 46.45 -11.26
N VAL A 5 36.10 47.20 -11.39
CA VAL A 5 35.24 47.93 -10.42
C VAL A 5 33.86 48.20 -11.09
N SER A 6 32.76 48.32 -10.35
CA SER A 6 31.44 48.74 -10.89
C SER A 6 31.28 50.26 -10.93
N PRO A 7 30.33 50.81 -11.72
CA PRO A 7 29.23 51.55 -11.05
C PRO A 7 27.85 51.44 -11.74
N ASP A 8 26.80 51.77 -10.98
CA ASP A 8 25.43 51.99 -11.43
C ASP A 8 25.23 53.29 -12.22
N LEU A 9 24.07 53.41 -12.92
CA LEU A 9 23.29 54.65 -13.01
C LEU A 9 21.82 54.39 -13.45
N GLN A 10 20.87 55.02 -12.76
CA GLN A 10 19.45 55.20 -13.12
C GLN A 10 19.17 56.74 -13.25
N PRO A 11 17.92 57.28 -13.40
CA PRO A 11 16.60 56.73 -13.80
C PRO A 11 15.93 57.60 -14.93
N THR A 12 14.58 57.58 -15.00
CA THR A 12 13.61 58.40 -15.81
C THR A 12 13.23 57.84 -17.20
N GLY A 13 11.99 58.00 -17.71
CA GLY A 13 10.76 58.51 -17.06
C GLY A 13 9.54 58.69 -17.99
N THR A 14 8.46 57.96 -17.72
CA THR A 14 7.00 58.29 -17.85
C THR A 14 6.40 59.01 -19.08
N ALA A 15 5.37 58.36 -19.67
CA ALA A 15 4.17 58.93 -20.37
C ALA A 15 4.39 59.67 -21.73
N ALA A 16 3.42 59.90 -22.63
CA ALA A 16 2.00 59.48 -22.78
C ALA A 16 1.68 59.47 -24.31
N ASP A 17 0.95 58.49 -24.89
CA ASP A 17 -0.50 58.50 -25.22
C ASP A 17 -0.81 58.92 -26.70
N GLU A 18 -2.08 58.86 -27.11
CA GLU A 18 -2.73 59.35 -28.36
C GLU A 18 -2.83 58.44 -29.64
N THR A 19 -3.84 57.56 -29.62
CA THR A 19 -5.08 57.54 -30.48
C THR A 19 -5.18 57.10 -31.97
N MET A 20 -6.43 56.69 -32.31
CA MET A 20 -7.15 56.59 -33.62
C MET A 20 -6.86 55.38 -34.55
N GLU A 21 -7.82 54.44 -34.73
CA GLU A 21 -8.97 54.38 -35.71
C GLU A 21 -8.56 53.68 -37.04
N GLU A 22 -9.35 52.86 -37.77
CA GLU A 22 -10.73 52.30 -37.68
C GLU A 22 -10.71 50.86 -38.35
N ALA A 23 -11.73 50.03 -38.63
CA ALA A 23 -13.22 50.10 -38.63
C ALA A 23 -13.90 48.69 -38.51
N VAL A 24 -15.20 48.70 -38.23
CA VAL A 24 -16.37 47.92 -38.77
C VAL A 24 -16.06 46.79 -39.81
N ASP A 25 -16.65 45.57 -39.77
CA ASP A 25 -18.10 45.28 -39.88
C ASP A 25 -18.62 43.97 -39.21
N VAL A 26 -19.94 43.78 -39.19
CA VAL A 26 -20.72 42.82 -38.37
C VAL A 26 -21.64 41.93 -39.23
N GLN A 27 -21.92 40.70 -38.79
CA GLN A 27 -23.16 40.01 -39.17
C GLN A 27 -23.69 39.05 -38.09
N ASN A 28 -25.01 39.04 -37.90
CA ASN A 28 -25.74 38.27 -36.87
C ASN A 28 -25.99 36.81 -37.26
N THR A 29 -26.18 35.94 -36.27
CA THR A 29 -27.37 35.06 -36.23
C THR A 29 -27.66 34.50 -34.83
N GLU A 30 -28.66 35.13 -34.18
CA GLU A 30 -29.72 34.61 -33.29
C GLU A 30 -29.48 33.49 -32.24
N ALA A 31 -30.39 33.42 -31.27
CA ALA A 31 -30.27 32.62 -30.05
C ALA A 31 -31.48 31.68 -29.85
N SER A 32 -31.34 30.70 -28.95
CA SER A 32 -32.48 30.00 -28.35
C SER A 32 -32.16 29.55 -26.93
N CYS A 33 -33.15 29.66 -26.05
CA CYS A 33 -33.15 29.20 -24.66
C CYS A 33 -34.54 28.63 -24.35
N PRO A 34 -34.66 27.41 -23.81
CA PRO A 34 -35.93 26.90 -23.31
C PRO A 34 -36.11 27.25 -21.82
N THR A 35 -37.15 28.03 -21.51
CA THR A 35 -37.67 28.17 -20.15
C THR A 35 -38.58 27.00 -19.78
N LYS A 36 -39.00 26.95 -18.51
CA LYS A 36 -39.95 25.98 -17.97
C LYS A 36 -41.32 26.01 -18.68
N GLU A 37 -42.10 24.96 -18.44
CA GLU A 37 -43.53 25.06 -18.14
C GLU A 37 -43.78 24.51 -16.72
N ASP A 38 -44.82 25.00 -16.03
CA ASP A 38 -45.22 24.62 -14.67
C ASP A 38 -46.64 24.00 -14.72
N GLU A 39 -47.05 23.20 -13.72
CA GLU A 39 -48.48 22.94 -13.43
C GLU A 39 -48.79 23.30 -11.96
N GLU A 40 -49.86 24.06 -11.76
CA GLU A 40 -50.49 24.35 -10.46
C GLU A 40 -51.36 23.13 -10.01
N MET A 41 -52.06 23.07 -8.88
CA MET A 41 -52.51 24.07 -7.90
C MET A 41 -52.91 23.37 -6.58
N GLY A 42 -52.96 24.08 -5.45
CA GLY A 42 -53.66 23.57 -4.25
C GLY A 42 -53.22 24.12 -2.90
N ASP A 43 -53.69 25.31 -2.52
CA ASP A 43 -53.65 25.79 -1.12
C ASP A 43 -54.67 25.06 -0.23
N ILE A 44 -54.41 25.02 1.10
CA ILE A 44 -55.28 25.58 2.18
C ILE A 44 -54.84 25.09 3.59
N ASP A 45 -54.57 26.06 4.48
CA ASP A 45 -54.74 26.09 5.95
C ASP A 45 -54.20 24.98 6.90
N SER A 46 -53.17 25.33 7.72
CA SER A 46 -53.34 25.86 9.11
C SER A 46 -52.49 25.30 10.29
N GLU A 47 -52.24 26.23 11.23
CA GLU A 47 -51.82 26.12 12.65
C GLU A 47 -50.53 25.39 13.10
N GLU A 48 -49.53 26.19 13.53
CA GLU A 48 -48.69 25.86 14.69
C GLU A 48 -49.52 25.94 16.00
N LYS A 49 -49.33 25.00 16.94
CA LYS A 49 -49.37 25.31 18.39
C LYS A 49 -48.28 24.55 19.16
N LYS A 50 -47.71 25.22 20.18
CA LYS A 50 -46.62 24.80 21.09
C LYS A 50 -47.20 24.71 22.53
N PRO A 51 -46.42 24.61 23.62
CA PRO A 51 -45.29 23.73 23.99
C PRO A 51 -45.56 23.01 25.36
N VAL A 52 -44.49 22.66 26.13
CA VAL A 52 -44.43 22.46 27.61
C VAL A 52 -44.84 21.06 28.17
N LYS A 53 -44.22 20.48 29.22
CA LYS A 53 -42.80 20.43 29.72
C LYS A 53 -42.72 19.50 30.97
N ALA A 54 -41.53 18.96 31.25
CA ALA A 54 -40.90 18.82 32.59
C ALA A 54 -41.33 17.71 33.60
N ASP A 55 -40.29 17.12 34.22
CA ASP A 55 -40.10 16.66 35.63
C ASP A 55 -41.05 15.55 36.21
N ASP A 56 -40.67 14.62 37.11
CA ASP A 56 -39.42 13.91 37.54
C ASP A 56 -39.88 12.70 38.44
N SER A 57 -39.17 11.89 39.25
CA SER A 57 -37.77 11.60 39.66
C SER A 57 -37.70 10.18 40.35
N ASP A 58 -36.51 9.74 40.83
CA ASP A 58 -36.26 8.82 41.99
C ASP A 58 -36.72 7.31 41.95
N GLU A 59 -36.14 6.33 42.68
CA GLU A 59 -34.72 6.04 43.08
C GLU A 59 -34.53 4.54 43.51
N MET A 60 -33.28 4.05 43.50
CA MET A 60 -32.60 2.92 44.22
C MET A 60 -33.23 1.52 44.54
N ASP A 61 -32.49 0.48 44.08
CA ASP A 61 -31.97 -0.77 44.70
C ASP A 61 -32.75 -1.74 45.64
N GLU A 62 -32.58 -3.06 45.34
CA GLU A 62 -32.45 -4.31 46.16
C GLU A 62 -33.24 -4.57 47.49
N PRO A 63 -33.60 -5.85 47.86
CA PRO A 63 -32.70 -7.02 47.88
C PRO A 63 -33.32 -8.44 47.66
N THR A 64 -32.53 -9.49 47.95
CA THR A 64 -32.86 -10.94 48.05
C THR A 64 -33.09 -11.36 49.55
N PRO A 65 -33.26 -12.64 50.03
CA PRO A 65 -33.08 -13.98 49.42
C PRO A 65 -34.00 -15.18 49.88
N ALA A 66 -33.64 -16.41 49.45
CA ALA A 66 -33.70 -17.73 50.14
C ALA A 66 -34.95 -18.68 50.15
N GLN A 67 -34.72 -19.91 49.62
CA GLN A 67 -35.17 -21.28 50.06
C GLN A 67 -36.69 -21.62 50.11
N GLU A 68 -37.19 -22.88 50.09
CA GLU A 68 -36.59 -24.24 50.27
C GLU A 68 -37.30 -25.36 49.40
N ASP A 69 -37.08 -26.65 49.67
CA ASP A 69 -37.37 -27.84 48.81
C ASP A 69 -38.84 -28.40 48.78
N ILE A 70 -39.16 -29.18 47.72
CA ILE A 70 -39.84 -30.53 47.74
C ILE A 70 -40.10 -31.10 46.30
N LYS A 71 -40.19 -32.44 46.18
CA LYS A 71 -40.44 -33.27 44.97
C LYS A 71 -41.66 -34.20 45.18
N PRO A 72 -42.39 -34.75 44.16
CA PRO A 72 -41.83 -35.44 42.97
C PRO A 72 -42.57 -35.26 41.61
N ASP A 73 -42.08 -35.99 40.60
CA ASP A 73 -42.46 -36.02 39.16
C ASP A 73 -43.58 -37.08 38.88
N PRO A 74 -44.31 -37.09 37.73
CA PRO A 74 -43.72 -37.59 36.47
C PRO A 74 -44.22 -36.94 35.15
N SER A 75 -43.35 -36.16 34.49
CA SER A 75 -43.24 -36.03 33.00
C SER A 75 -44.40 -35.29 32.25
N PRO A 76 -44.23 -34.88 30.96
CA PRO A 76 -43.08 -35.09 30.06
C PRO A 76 -42.47 -33.82 29.43
N VAL A 77 -41.22 -33.98 28.93
CA VAL A 77 -40.51 -33.20 27.89
C VAL A 77 -40.62 -31.65 27.94
N LYS A 78 -39.52 -31.01 28.35
CA LYS A 78 -39.22 -29.61 27.97
C LYS A 78 -37.97 -29.55 27.08
N VAL A 79 -38.04 -28.72 26.04
CA VAL A 79 -36.90 -28.37 25.19
C VAL A 79 -35.89 -27.56 26.00
N LYS A 80 -34.61 -27.95 25.92
CA LYS A 80 -33.48 -27.02 26.07
C LYS A 80 -32.83 -26.88 24.70
N GLN A 81 -32.62 -25.64 24.26
CA GLN A 81 -31.73 -25.37 23.13
C GLN A 81 -30.30 -25.38 23.66
N GLU A 82 -29.58 -26.48 23.43
CA GLU A 82 -28.12 -26.42 23.35
C GLU A 82 -27.77 -25.75 22.02
N ILE A 83 -26.95 -24.69 22.07
CA ILE A 83 -26.55 -23.95 20.88
C ILE A 83 -25.45 -24.74 20.18
N ASN A 84 -25.83 -25.65 19.28
CA ASN A 84 -24.86 -26.32 18.41
C ASN A 84 -24.24 -25.29 17.45
N LEU A 85 -22.90 -25.26 17.37
CA LEU A 85 -22.13 -24.29 16.58
C LEU A 85 -21.95 -24.69 15.11
N GLU A 86 -22.64 -25.75 14.67
CA GLU A 86 -22.59 -26.30 13.33
C GLU A 86 -23.79 -25.83 12.47
N ASN A 87 -23.80 -24.54 12.07
CA ASN A 87 -24.67 -23.97 11.02
C ASN A 87 -24.29 -22.51 10.65
N ILE A 88 -23.01 -22.27 10.32
CA ILE A 88 -22.50 -20.93 9.90
C ILE A 88 -21.77 -20.96 8.54
N PHE A 89 -21.63 -22.13 7.92
CA PHE A 89 -20.91 -22.32 6.65
C PHE A 89 -21.70 -23.14 5.62
N ASP A 90 -22.96 -22.75 5.38
CA ASP A 90 -23.75 -23.20 4.23
C ASP A 90 -24.49 -22.01 3.59
N ASP A 91 -23.71 -21.18 2.88
CA ASP A 91 -24.16 -20.47 1.66
C ASP A 91 -22.92 -20.19 0.78
N MET A 92 -23.12 -19.79 -0.48
CA MET A 92 -22.12 -19.60 -1.53
C MET A 92 -21.55 -20.88 -2.15
N SER A 93 -22.43 -21.79 -2.58
CA SER A 93 -22.12 -22.77 -3.64
C SER A 93 -23.02 -22.57 -4.86
N SER A 94 -22.54 -21.81 -5.84
CA SER A 94 -23.06 -21.82 -7.22
C SER A 94 -21.89 -21.55 -8.17
N ASP A 95 -21.30 -22.62 -8.67
CA ASP A 95 -20.09 -22.64 -9.52
C ASP A 95 -20.41 -23.60 -10.67
N GLU A 96 -21.02 -23.08 -11.74
CA GLU A 96 -21.52 -23.85 -12.90
C GLU A 96 -20.39 -24.63 -13.60
N GLU A 97 -20.68 -25.86 -14.02
CA GLU A 97 -19.66 -26.82 -14.46
C GLU A 97 -19.08 -26.51 -15.85
N PHE A 98 -17.75 -26.60 -16.01
CA PHE A 98 -17.14 -27.17 -17.22
C PHE A 98 -15.93 -28.05 -16.86
N PRO A 99 -15.72 -29.19 -17.56
CA PRO A 99 -14.86 -30.27 -17.08
C PRO A 99 -13.36 -30.05 -17.32
N SER A 100 -12.55 -30.73 -16.51
CA SER A 100 -11.09 -30.69 -16.61
C SER A 100 -10.56 -31.54 -17.77
N SER A 101 -10.17 -30.89 -18.86
CA SER A 101 -9.48 -31.54 -19.98
C SER A 101 -8.01 -31.84 -19.65
N ALA A 102 -7.72 -33.08 -19.26
CA ALA A 102 -6.36 -33.61 -19.28
C ALA A 102 -5.90 -33.82 -20.73
N ALA A 103 -4.76 -33.25 -21.12
CA ALA A 103 -4.19 -33.41 -22.45
C ALA A 103 -3.22 -34.63 -22.49
N PRO A 104 -3.26 -35.48 -23.53
CA PRO A 104 -2.42 -36.67 -23.63
C PRO A 104 -0.98 -36.35 -24.09
N ASP A 105 -0.03 -37.21 -23.71
CA ASP A 105 1.36 -37.14 -24.16
C ASP A 105 1.50 -37.26 -25.68
N THR A 106 1.91 -36.17 -26.34
CA THR A 106 2.36 -36.20 -27.73
C THR A 106 3.84 -35.87 -27.79
N LYS A 107 4.68 -36.84 -28.20
CA LYS A 107 6.09 -36.58 -28.48
C LYS A 107 6.23 -35.74 -29.75
N VAL A 108 6.92 -34.61 -29.66
CA VAL A 108 7.31 -33.78 -30.82
C VAL A 108 8.82 -33.54 -30.76
N SER A 109 9.51 -33.83 -31.86
CA SER A 109 10.96 -33.63 -32.00
C SER A 109 11.33 -32.15 -32.18
N PRO A 110 12.52 -31.70 -31.75
CA PRO A 110 12.92 -30.30 -31.86
C PRO A 110 13.34 -29.93 -33.29
N SER A 111 12.66 -28.95 -33.87
CA SER A 111 13.16 -28.14 -34.99
C SER A 111 13.85 -26.87 -34.46
N PRO A 112 14.78 -26.25 -35.21
CA PRO A 112 15.53 -25.09 -34.75
C PRO A 112 14.66 -23.85 -34.54
N GLN A 113 15.21 -22.88 -33.79
CA GLN A 113 14.51 -21.69 -33.31
C GLN A 113 14.42 -20.62 -34.40
N ASP A 114 13.19 -20.25 -34.79
CA ASP A 114 12.94 -19.01 -35.52
C ASP A 114 13.18 -17.80 -34.60
N ALA A 115 13.85 -16.76 -35.12
CA ALA A 115 14.02 -15.49 -34.42
C ALA A 115 12.68 -14.73 -34.36
N PRO A 116 12.37 -14.02 -33.26
CA PRO A 116 11.13 -13.24 -33.18
C PRO A 116 11.18 -12.05 -34.14
N SER A 117 10.30 -12.05 -35.14
CA SER A 117 10.13 -10.93 -36.07
C SER A 117 9.82 -9.62 -35.34
N PRO A 118 10.28 -8.45 -35.85
CA PRO A 118 9.96 -7.17 -35.25
C PRO A 118 8.46 -6.88 -35.35
N ILE A 119 7.81 -6.74 -34.21
CA ILE A 119 6.41 -6.31 -34.10
C ILE A 119 6.40 -4.79 -34.26
N ASN A 120 5.82 -4.27 -35.34
CA ASN A 120 5.65 -2.83 -35.52
C ASN A 120 4.56 -2.30 -34.57
N ILE A 121 4.93 -2.04 -33.31
CA ILE A 121 4.06 -1.42 -32.30
C ILE A 121 3.82 0.03 -32.72
N GLY A 122 2.72 0.27 -33.42
CA GLY A 122 2.34 1.60 -33.89
C GLY A 122 2.10 2.59 -32.75
N PRO A 123 2.18 3.91 -33.00
CA PRO A 123 2.10 4.96 -31.98
C PRO A 123 0.73 5.11 -31.29
N THR A 124 -0.21 4.20 -31.57
CA THR A 124 -1.56 4.13 -30.98
C THR A 124 -1.75 2.93 -30.05
N ALA A 125 -0.77 2.02 -29.94
CA ALA A 125 -0.85 0.82 -29.12
C ALA A 125 -0.99 1.18 -27.62
N ARG A 126 -1.96 0.55 -26.94
CA ARG A 126 -2.23 0.79 -25.52
C ARG A 126 -1.53 -0.26 -24.65
N ALA A 127 -1.18 0.11 -23.42
CA ALA A 127 -0.61 -0.85 -22.45
C ALA A 127 -1.54 -2.02 -22.08
N SER A 128 -2.85 -1.90 -22.37
CA SER A 128 -3.85 -2.97 -22.22
C SER A 128 -3.89 -3.94 -23.42
N ASP A 129 -3.08 -3.72 -24.45
CA ASP A 129 -3.06 -4.55 -25.65
C ASP A 129 -2.40 -5.93 -25.36
N PRO A 130 -3.06 -7.06 -25.71
CA PRO A 130 -2.51 -8.40 -25.51
C PRO A 130 -1.15 -8.64 -26.20
N GLU A 131 -0.84 -7.99 -27.33
CA GLU A 131 0.43 -8.15 -28.03
C GLU A 131 1.56 -7.36 -27.37
N VAL A 132 1.27 -6.15 -26.88
CA VAL A 132 2.19 -5.34 -26.06
C VAL A 132 2.54 -6.09 -24.76
N MET A 133 1.53 -6.62 -24.07
CA MET A 133 1.71 -7.39 -22.84
C MET A 133 2.43 -8.72 -23.08
N ARG A 134 2.11 -9.44 -24.17
CA ARG A 134 2.84 -10.64 -24.62
C ARG A 134 4.31 -10.34 -24.87
N SER A 135 4.61 -9.27 -25.60
CA SER A 135 5.98 -8.85 -25.93
C SER A 135 6.80 -8.57 -24.67
N PHE A 136 6.22 -7.85 -23.70
CA PHE A 136 6.85 -7.57 -22.41
C PHE A 136 7.15 -8.84 -21.61
N TYR A 137 6.15 -9.70 -21.40
CA TYR A 137 6.34 -10.95 -20.67
C TYR A 137 7.25 -11.94 -21.41
N GLN A 138 7.39 -11.85 -22.73
CA GLN A 138 8.28 -12.71 -23.52
C GLN A 138 9.74 -12.24 -23.47
N ARG A 139 9.98 -10.93 -23.58
CA ARG A 139 11.31 -10.29 -23.80
C ARG A 139 11.93 -9.64 -22.55
N LEU A 140 11.12 -8.97 -21.72
CA LEU A 140 11.57 -8.04 -20.69
C LEU A 140 11.41 -8.54 -19.25
N PHE A 141 10.36 -9.33 -18.96
CA PHE A 141 10.07 -9.74 -17.58
C PHE A 141 11.17 -10.64 -16.97
N PRO A 142 11.67 -10.36 -15.75
CA PRO A 142 12.82 -11.04 -15.15
C PRO A 142 12.45 -12.40 -14.52
N TRP A 143 12.04 -13.38 -15.35
CA TRP A 143 11.59 -14.71 -14.92
C TRP A 143 12.57 -15.45 -14.01
N ARG A 144 13.85 -15.50 -14.38
CA ARG A 144 14.88 -16.21 -13.61
C ARG A 144 15.19 -15.51 -12.27
N PRO A 145 15.39 -14.18 -12.19
CA PRO A 145 15.44 -13.47 -10.91
C PRO A 145 14.19 -13.65 -10.04
N LEU A 146 12.97 -13.62 -10.61
CA LEU A 146 11.73 -13.84 -9.84
C LEU A 146 11.68 -15.25 -9.24
N PHE A 147 12.04 -16.27 -10.03
CA PHE A 147 12.16 -17.64 -9.54
C PHE A 147 13.23 -17.74 -8.44
N GLN A 148 14.43 -17.19 -8.65
CA GLN A 148 15.52 -17.22 -7.68
C GLN A 148 15.19 -16.49 -6.37
N TRP A 149 14.37 -15.44 -6.43
CA TRP A 149 13.81 -14.76 -5.27
C TRP A 149 12.85 -15.66 -4.48
N LEU A 150 11.82 -16.18 -5.14
CA LEU A 150 10.72 -16.91 -4.51
C LEU A 150 11.06 -18.35 -4.10
N ASN A 151 12.10 -18.92 -4.70
CA ASN A 151 12.69 -20.23 -4.38
C ASN A 151 13.88 -20.12 -3.39
N HIS A 152 14.36 -18.90 -3.11
CA HIS A 152 15.49 -18.55 -2.22
C HIS A 152 16.82 -19.29 -2.52
N SER A 153 16.89 -19.97 -3.66
CA SER A 153 17.98 -20.86 -4.09
C SER A 153 18.07 -20.89 -5.63
N PRO A 154 19.25 -21.11 -6.23
CA PRO A 154 19.37 -21.39 -7.66
C PRO A 154 18.77 -22.73 -8.11
N MET A 155 18.62 -23.69 -7.19
CA MET A 155 18.13 -25.05 -7.47
C MET A 155 16.65 -25.19 -7.07
N PRO A 156 15.75 -25.71 -7.94
CA PRO A 156 14.33 -25.84 -7.63
C PRO A 156 14.04 -26.58 -6.32
N SER A 157 13.06 -26.05 -5.57
CA SER A 157 12.63 -26.54 -4.27
C SER A 157 11.14 -26.31 -4.05
N ASN A 158 10.61 -26.80 -2.91
CA ASN A 158 9.19 -26.63 -2.57
C ASN A 158 8.82 -25.16 -2.28
N ASP A 159 9.76 -24.29 -1.92
CA ASP A 159 9.52 -22.85 -1.74
C ASP A 159 9.04 -22.15 -3.04
N PHE A 160 9.25 -22.79 -4.20
CA PHE A 160 8.62 -22.42 -5.46
C PHE A 160 7.55 -23.43 -5.90
N ALA A 161 7.83 -24.74 -5.86
CA ALA A 161 6.92 -25.76 -6.38
C ALA A 161 5.58 -25.89 -5.63
N HIS A 162 5.54 -25.57 -4.33
CA HIS A 162 4.33 -25.53 -3.51
C HIS A 162 3.81 -24.10 -3.27
N ARG A 163 4.34 -23.10 -3.97
CA ARG A 163 3.90 -21.71 -3.84
C ARG A 163 2.63 -21.46 -4.64
N GLU A 164 1.65 -20.81 -4.02
CA GLU A 164 0.48 -20.30 -4.73
C GLU A 164 0.85 -19.06 -5.55
N PHE A 165 0.39 -19.06 -6.79
CA PHE A 165 0.16 -17.88 -7.61
C PHE A 165 -1.34 -17.77 -7.90
N ALA A 166 -1.85 -16.53 -7.96
CA ALA A 166 -3.20 -16.25 -8.45
C ALA A 166 -3.13 -15.35 -9.68
N PHE A 167 -3.88 -15.68 -10.72
CA PHE A 167 -3.93 -14.95 -11.98
C PHE A 167 -5.28 -14.27 -12.14
N THR A 168 -5.30 -12.95 -12.35
CA THR A 168 -6.50 -12.25 -12.84
C THR A 168 -6.42 -12.20 -14.37
N LEU A 169 -7.42 -12.71 -15.07
CA LEU A 169 -7.47 -12.65 -16.53
C LEU A 169 -8.02 -11.29 -17.03
N SER A 170 -8.19 -11.15 -18.34
CA SER A 170 -8.77 -9.97 -18.99
C SER A 170 -10.31 -9.90 -18.91
N ASN A 171 -10.96 -11.02 -18.60
CA ASN A 171 -12.39 -11.14 -18.29
C ASN A 171 -12.64 -11.21 -16.77
N ASP A 172 -11.73 -10.64 -15.96
CA ASP A 172 -11.69 -10.63 -14.49
C ASP A 172 -11.75 -12.00 -13.78
N ALA A 173 -11.76 -13.12 -14.50
CA ALA A 173 -11.70 -14.46 -13.94
C ALA A 173 -10.43 -14.65 -13.08
N TYR A 174 -10.61 -15.09 -11.83
CA TYR A 174 -9.57 -15.10 -10.80
C TYR A 174 -9.09 -16.51 -10.47
N LEU A 175 -8.05 -16.96 -11.17
CA LEU A 175 -7.52 -18.31 -11.09
C LEU A 175 -6.53 -18.42 -9.92
N ARG A 176 -7.03 -18.71 -8.72
CA ARG A 176 -6.22 -19.03 -7.53
C ARG A 176 -5.54 -20.40 -7.61
N TYR A 177 -4.67 -20.67 -6.63
CA TYR A 177 -4.01 -21.97 -6.39
C TYR A 177 -3.25 -22.53 -7.59
N GLN A 178 -2.72 -21.65 -8.46
CA GLN A 178 -1.76 -22.06 -9.47
C GLN A 178 -0.41 -22.31 -8.79
N SER A 179 0.36 -23.26 -9.31
CA SER A 179 1.73 -23.55 -8.87
C SER A 179 2.55 -24.02 -10.07
N PHE A 180 3.86 -23.89 -9.97
CA PHE A 180 4.82 -24.21 -11.03
C PHE A 180 6.13 -24.67 -10.38
N PRO A 181 6.81 -25.73 -10.86
CA PRO A 181 8.07 -26.18 -10.26
C PRO A 181 9.31 -25.42 -10.74
N ASN A 182 9.19 -24.54 -11.75
CA ASN A 182 10.30 -23.74 -12.30
C ASN A 182 9.81 -22.48 -13.04
N SER A 183 10.75 -21.59 -13.39
CA SER A 183 10.50 -20.34 -14.12
C SER A 183 9.82 -20.53 -15.47
N GLU A 184 10.22 -21.54 -16.25
CA GLU A 184 9.77 -21.68 -17.64
C GLU A 184 8.32 -22.17 -17.73
N LEU A 185 7.85 -22.99 -16.77
CA LEU A 185 6.44 -23.38 -16.69
C LEU A 185 5.55 -22.23 -16.21
N LEU A 186 6.01 -21.39 -15.28
CA LEU A 186 5.31 -20.15 -14.92
C LEU A 186 5.24 -19.21 -16.15
N ARG A 187 6.37 -18.96 -16.81
CA ARG A 187 6.48 -18.13 -18.02
C ARG A 187 5.57 -18.62 -19.14
N ARG A 188 5.58 -19.93 -19.44
CA ARG A 188 4.73 -20.56 -20.45
C ARG A 188 3.25 -20.30 -20.16
N ASP A 189 2.81 -20.50 -18.93
CA ASP A 189 1.39 -20.36 -18.59
C ASP A 189 0.95 -18.90 -18.48
N VAL A 190 1.81 -17.97 -18.08
CA VAL A 190 1.56 -16.51 -18.21
C VAL A 190 1.46 -16.11 -19.69
N LEU A 191 2.37 -16.57 -20.55
CA LEU A 191 2.31 -16.28 -22.00
C LEU A 191 1.11 -16.96 -22.69
N ARG A 192 0.59 -18.06 -22.14
CA ARG A 192 -0.60 -18.76 -22.64
C ARG A 192 -1.92 -18.09 -22.22
N LEU A 193 -2.03 -17.68 -20.95
CA LEU A 193 -3.25 -17.13 -20.37
C LEU A 193 -3.34 -15.60 -20.45
N MET A 194 -2.19 -14.92 -20.60
CA MET A 194 -2.03 -13.47 -20.60
C MET A 194 -2.83 -12.71 -19.51
N PRO A 195 -2.56 -13.00 -18.22
CA PRO A 195 -3.25 -12.35 -17.12
C PRO A 195 -2.98 -10.83 -17.07
N SER A 196 -4.02 -10.06 -16.73
CA SER A 196 -3.96 -8.62 -16.51
C SER A 196 -3.06 -8.25 -15.32
N ARG A 197 -2.99 -9.14 -14.32
CA ARG A 197 -1.99 -9.16 -13.25
C ARG A 197 -1.87 -10.56 -12.64
N PHE A 198 -0.75 -10.83 -11.96
CA PHE A 198 -0.64 -11.99 -11.08
C PHE A 198 -0.10 -11.62 -9.69
N GLU A 199 -0.52 -12.40 -8.71
CA GLU A 199 -0.32 -12.20 -7.28
C GLU A 199 0.37 -13.44 -6.69
N ILE A 200 1.23 -13.21 -5.68
CA ILE A 200 2.09 -14.22 -5.06
C ILE A 200 1.57 -14.53 -3.65
N GLY A 201 1.28 -15.80 -3.42
CA GLY A 201 0.78 -16.35 -2.17
C GLY A 201 1.87 -17.03 -1.33
N PRO A 202 1.45 -17.77 -0.29
CA PRO A 202 2.34 -18.58 0.51
C PRO A 202 2.86 -19.82 -0.23
N VAL A 203 3.94 -20.38 0.32
CA VAL A 203 4.34 -21.78 0.17
C VAL A 203 3.41 -22.63 1.04
N TYR A 204 2.83 -23.68 0.46
CA TYR A 204 1.97 -24.64 1.15
C TYR A 204 2.72 -25.93 1.54
N SER A 205 2.15 -26.69 2.49
CA SER A 205 2.62 -28.03 2.88
C SER A 205 2.68 -29.01 1.69
N THR A 206 1.78 -28.86 0.73
CA THR A 206 1.67 -29.67 -0.50
C THR A 206 1.34 -28.77 -1.69
N ASN A 207 1.40 -29.32 -2.91
CA ASN A 207 1.09 -28.62 -4.16
C ASN A 207 -0.32 -27.97 -4.15
N PRO A 208 -0.44 -26.63 -4.31
CA PRO A 208 -1.73 -25.92 -4.37
C PRO A 208 -2.75 -26.42 -5.39
N ARG A 209 -2.28 -26.95 -6.53
CA ARG A 209 -3.15 -27.47 -7.59
C ARG A 209 -3.91 -28.73 -7.14
N ASP A 210 -3.28 -29.55 -6.30
CA ASP A 210 -3.81 -30.84 -5.86
C ASP A 210 -4.76 -30.71 -4.67
N ARG A 211 -5.00 -29.49 -4.13
CA ARG A 211 -5.80 -29.26 -2.91
C ARG A 211 -7.18 -29.94 -2.91
N LYS A 212 -7.83 -30.10 -4.09
CA LYS A 212 -9.15 -30.75 -4.23
C LYS A 212 -9.11 -32.27 -4.02
N THR A 213 -7.94 -32.92 -4.06
CA THR A 213 -7.80 -34.38 -3.85
C THR A 213 -7.41 -34.75 -2.42
N LEU A 214 -6.99 -33.78 -1.61
CA LEU A 214 -6.50 -33.99 -0.25
C LEU A 214 -7.67 -34.16 0.74
N ARG A 215 -7.83 -35.39 1.25
CA ARG A 215 -8.84 -35.71 2.26
C ARG A 215 -8.42 -35.20 3.64
N GLY A 216 -8.92 -34.01 4.02
CA GLY A 216 -8.76 -33.41 5.34
C GLY A 216 -8.03 -32.06 5.31
N SER A 217 -8.65 -31.04 5.90
CA SER A 217 -8.16 -29.65 5.89
C SER A 217 -6.80 -29.44 6.54
N THR A 218 -6.41 -30.30 7.49
CA THR A 218 -5.13 -30.22 8.21
C THR A 218 -3.90 -30.53 7.35
N ALA A 219 -4.09 -31.22 6.22
CA ALA A 219 -3.01 -31.59 5.29
C ALA A 219 -2.57 -30.45 4.36
N PHE A 220 -3.47 -29.52 4.04
CA PHE A 220 -3.21 -28.39 3.13
C PHE A 220 -3.23 -27.06 3.89
N LYS A 221 -2.05 -26.56 4.24
CA LYS A 221 -1.89 -25.31 5.01
C LYS A 221 -0.70 -24.49 4.52
N PRO A 222 -0.74 -23.16 4.61
CA PRO A 222 0.43 -22.34 4.36
C PRO A 222 1.50 -22.60 5.43
N ILE A 223 2.76 -22.68 5.02
CA ILE A 223 3.92 -22.93 5.90
C ILE A 223 4.93 -21.79 5.90
N ALA A 224 5.01 -21.02 4.81
CA ALA A 224 5.85 -19.83 4.72
C ALA A 224 5.27 -18.81 3.73
N LYS A 225 5.43 -17.53 4.01
CA LYS A 225 5.24 -16.40 3.09
C LYS A 225 6.08 -15.25 3.58
N GLU A 226 6.70 -14.50 2.68
CA GLU A 226 7.28 -13.18 2.97
C GLU A 226 6.31 -12.35 3.83
N LEU A 227 6.82 -11.56 4.80
CA LEU A 227 5.96 -10.60 5.51
C LEU A 227 5.78 -9.39 4.58
N CYS A 228 4.53 -9.06 4.29
CA CYS A 228 4.17 -8.01 3.36
C CYS A 228 3.50 -6.84 4.08
N PHE A 229 3.67 -5.64 3.53
CA PHE A 229 2.89 -4.45 3.88
C PHE A 229 2.45 -3.77 2.58
N ASP A 230 1.27 -3.15 2.57
CA ASP A 230 0.77 -2.32 1.47
C ASP A 230 0.41 -0.94 2.00
N ILE A 231 0.54 0.07 1.12
CA ILE A 231 0.40 1.50 1.39
C ILE A 231 -0.20 2.13 0.13
N ASP A 232 -1.47 2.54 0.16
CA ASP A 232 -2.12 3.23 -0.96
C ASP A 232 -2.45 4.69 -0.58
N LEU A 233 -2.20 5.63 -1.49
CA LEU A 233 -2.53 7.04 -1.30
C LEU A 233 -4.02 7.35 -1.07
N THR A 234 -4.97 6.46 -1.38
CA THR A 234 -6.37 6.65 -0.93
C THR A 234 -6.53 6.66 0.58
N ASP A 235 -5.66 5.99 1.34
CA ASP A 235 -5.75 5.99 2.80
C ASP A 235 -5.41 7.37 3.41
N TYR A 236 -4.91 8.29 2.57
CA TYR A 236 -4.57 9.67 2.89
C TYR A 236 -5.52 10.70 2.26
N ASP A 237 -6.63 10.30 1.60
CA ASP A 237 -7.59 11.21 0.94
C ASP A 237 -8.27 12.24 1.88
N ASP A 238 -8.18 12.06 3.20
CA ASP A 238 -8.60 13.05 4.20
C ASP A 238 -7.55 14.15 4.46
N VAL A 239 -6.26 13.82 4.40
CA VAL A 239 -5.13 14.71 4.73
C VAL A 239 -4.41 15.29 3.52
N ARG A 240 -4.46 14.62 2.36
CA ARG A 240 -3.96 15.19 1.09
C ARG A 240 -4.98 16.12 0.46
N THR A 241 -4.51 17.03 -0.39
CA THR A 241 -5.32 18.08 -1.05
C THR A 241 -5.00 18.22 -2.53
N CYS A 242 -3.77 17.89 -2.95
CA CYS A 242 -3.29 18.13 -4.30
C CYS A 242 -3.81 17.13 -5.36
N CYS A 243 -4.39 16.01 -4.93
CA CYS A 243 -4.94 14.93 -5.77
C CYS A 243 -6.04 14.18 -5.01
N ASP A 244 -7.00 13.58 -5.72
CA ASP A 244 -8.04 12.70 -5.17
C ASP A 244 -7.94 11.25 -5.68
N LYS A 245 -8.49 10.28 -4.94
CA LYS A 245 -8.78 8.92 -5.43
C LYS A 245 -7.61 8.25 -6.16
N ALA A 246 -7.69 8.09 -7.48
CA ALA A 246 -6.70 7.40 -8.30
C ALA A 246 -5.52 8.30 -8.75
N ASN A 247 -5.68 9.63 -8.63
CA ASN A 247 -4.72 10.62 -9.10
C ASN A 247 -3.52 10.74 -8.14
N ILE A 248 -2.35 11.04 -8.69
CA ILE A 248 -1.10 11.25 -7.94
C ILE A 248 -0.23 12.34 -8.56
N CYS A 249 0.61 12.94 -7.73
CA CYS A 249 1.71 13.81 -8.12
C CYS A 249 2.83 13.73 -7.05
N ILE A 250 3.99 14.33 -7.30
CA ILE A 250 5.15 14.27 -6.39
C ILE A 250 4.81 14.74 -4.97
N ARG A 251 3.97 15.78 -4.84
CA ARG A 251 3.54 16.38 -3.56
C ARG A 251 2.85 15.38 -2.64
N CYS A 252 1.91 14.58 -3.15
CA CYS A 252 1.30 13.50 -2.36
C CYS A 252 2.13 12.19 -2.37
N TRP A 253 3.07 11.99 -3.29
CA TRP A 253 3.98 10.85 -3.20
C TRP A 253 4.84 10.87 -1.92
N GLN A 254 5.05 12.05 -1.30
CA GLN A 254 5.77 12.16 -0.03
C GLN A 254 5.09 11.44 1.14
N PHE A 255 3.79 11.15 1.10
CA PHE A 255 3.16 10.23 2.06
C PHE A 255 3.72 8.80 1.95
N ILE A 256 4.04 8.33 0.74
CA ILE A 256 4.72 7.04 0.54
C ILE A 256 6.19 7.14 0.97
N THR A 257 6.90 8.23 0.68
CA THR A 257 8.27 8.48 1.18
C THR A 257 8.34 8.40 2.71
N MET A 258 7.48 9.15 3.42
CA MET A 258 7.38 9.14 4.87
C MET A 258 7.07 7.75 5.43
N ALA A 259 6.10 7.06 4.84
CA ALA A 259 5.68 5.74 5.28
C ALA A 259 6.79 4.69 5.09
N ILE A 260 7.49 4.71 3.94
CA ILE A 260 8.63 3.83 3.68
C ILE A 260 9.75 4.09 4.70
N LYS A 261 10.11 5.36 4.98
CA LYS A 261 11.16 5.68 5.98
C LYS A 261 10.84 5.06 7.35
N VAL A 262 9.65 5.30 7.87
CA VAL A 262 9.27 4.87 9.22
C VAL A 262 9.18 3.35 9.32
N VAL A 263 8.60 2.68 8.31
CA VAL A 263 8.44 1.22 8.31
C VAL A 263 9.78 0.51 8.04
N ASP A 264 10.60 0.96 7.08
CA ASP A 264 11.89 0.33 6.77
C ASP A 264 12.85 0.43 7.97
N VAL A 265 12.91 1.60 8.65
CA VAL A 265 13.69 1.78 9.88
C VAL A 265 13.17 0.88 11.00
N ALA A 266 11.86 0.76 11.21
CA ALA A 266 11.33 -0.12 12.25
C ALA A 266 11.63 -1.60 11.97
N LEU A 267 11.46 -2.05 10.73
CA LEU A 267 11.75 -3.42 10.32
C LEU A 267 13.25 -3.77 10.45
N ARG A 268 14.15 -2.81 10.21
CA ARG A 268 15.60 -2.99 10.40
C ARG A 268 16.02 -2.92 11.87
N ASP A 269 15.69 -1.83 12.55
CA ASP A 269 16.26 -1.50 13.86
C ASP A 269 15.53 -2.22 15.01
N ASP A 270 14.19 -2.31 14.94
CA ASP A 270 13.38 -2.86 16.03
C ASP A 270 13.22 -4.39 15.90
N PHE A 271 13.14 -4.91 14.66
CA PHE A 271 12.93 -6.33 14.36
C PHE A 271 14.15 -7.05 13.74
N GLY A 272 15.21 -6.32 13.39
CA GLY A 272 16.44 -6.91 12.87
C GLY A 272 16.29 -7.59 11.51
N PHE A 273 15.39 -7.15 10.63
CA PHE A 273 15.23 -7.72 9.29
C PHE A 273 16.23 -7.11 8.30
N LYS A 274 16.85 -7.96 7.47
CA LYS A 274 17.85 -7.54 6.47
C LYS A 274 17.22 -7.31 5.09
N HIS A 275 16.47 -8.31 4.61
CA HIS A 275 16.05 -8.46 3.22
C HIS A 275 14.65 -7.88 3.02
N ILE A 276 14.54 -6.57 3.15
CA ILE A 276 13.32 -5.80 2.86
C ILE A 276 13.44 -5.23 1.45
N MET A 277 12.51 -5.60 0.56
CA MET A 277 12.37 -5.01 -0.78
C MET A 277 11.08 -4.20 -0.84
N TRP A 278 11.19 -2.91 -1.13
CA TRP A 278 10.06 -2.06 -1.47
C TRP A 278 9.81 -2.08 -2.98
N VAL A 279 8.55 -2.03 -3.39
CA VAL A 279 8.12 -2.18 -4.79
C VAL A 279 6.98 -1.21 -5.07
N TYR A 280 7.11 -0.40 -6.11
CA TYR A 280 6.06 0.48 -6.59
C TYR A 280 4.85 -0.33 -7.08
N SER A 281 3.63 0.03 -6.66
CA SER A 281 2.41 -0.72 -6.98
C SER A 281 1.95 -0.59 -8.44
N GLY A 282 2.68 0.18 -9.26
CA GLY A 282 2.35 0.50 -10.65
C GLY A 282 1.37 1.67 -10.81
N ARG A 283 0.87 2.25 -9.71
CA ARG A 283 0.05 3.47 -9.74
C ARG A 283 0.35 4.44 -8.60
N ARG A 284 -0.10 4.16 -7.37
CA ARG A 284 -0.29 5.16 -6.30
C ARG A 284 0.08 4.67 -4.89
N GLY A 285 0.98 3.69 -4.81
CA GLY A 285 1.33 3.04 -3.56
C GLY A 285 2.62 2.23 -3.65
N ALA A 286 3.02 1.62 -2.54
CA ALA A 286 4.21 0.78 -2.47
C ALA A 286 4.01 -0.44 -1.56
N HIS A 287 4.48 -1.59 -2.03
CA HIS A 287 4.45 -2.86 -1.31
C HIS A 287 5.82 -3.16 -0.68
N ALA A 288 5.87 -3.54 0.58
CA ALA A 288 7.06 -4.14 1.19
C ALA A 288 7.04 -5.66 1.09
N TRP A 289 8.21 -6.26 0.89
CA TRP A 289 8.43 -7.71 0.92
C TRP A 289 9.63 -8.01 1.83
N VAL A 290 9.36 -8.46 3.05
CA VAL A 290 10.37 -8.88 4.04
C VAL A 290 10.66 -10.37 3.86
N CYS A 291 11.86 -10.66 3.35
CA CYS A 291 12.23 -11.96 2.79
C CYS A 291 13.14 -12.80 3.69
N ASP A 292 13.59 -12.27 4.84
CA ASP A 292 14.34 -13.00 5.86
C ASP A 292 13.65 -14.33 6.21
N LYS A 293 14.40 -15.44 6.27
CA LYS A 293 13.88 -16.77 6.64
C LYS A 293 13.00 -16.73 7.91
N LYS A 294 13.45 -16.01 8.95
CA LYS A 294 12.70 -15.79 10.19
C LYS A 294 11.36 -15.05 9.99
N ALA A 295 11.25 -14.16 9.01
CA ALA A 295 10.01 -13.49 8.63
C ALA A 295 9.10 -14.42 7.81
N ARG A 296 9.70 -15.16 6.86
CA ARG A 296 8.98 -16.07 5.97
C ARG A 296 8.19 -17.13 6.75
N THR A 297 8.77 -17.67 7.82
CA THR A 297 8.15 -18.71 8.66
C THR A 297 7.34 -18.17 9.86
N MET A 298 6.96 -16.89 9.88
CA MET A 298 6.11 -16.37 10.97
C MET A 298 4.65 -16.80 10.81
N ASP A 299 4.08 -17.31 11.90
CA ASP A 299 2.64 -17.52 12.06
C ASP A 299 1.86 -16.19 12.13
N ASP A 300 0.55 -16.29 11.93
CA ASP A 300 -0.38 -15.16 11.93
C ASP A 300 -0.42 -14.39 13.27
N SER A 301 0.00 -14.99 14.39
CA SER A 301 0.03 -14.30 15.69
C SER A 301 1.22 -13.36 15.78
N LYS A 302 2.41 -13.83 15.36
CA LYS A 302 3.60 -12.98 15.21
C LYS A 302 3.37 -11.88 14.17
N ARG A 303 2.70 -12.20 13.06
CA ARG A 303 2.30 -11.21 12.03
C ARG A 303 1.35 -10.14 12.58
N ARG A 304 0.28 -10.54 13.28
CA ARG A 304 -0.62 -9.61 13.99
C ARG A 304 0.14 -8.70 14.96
N ALA A 305 1.11 -9.22 15.70
CA ALA A 305 1.90 -8.44 16.65
C ALA A 305 2.77 -7.37 15.96
N ILE A 306 3.46 -7.71 14.85
CA ILE A 306 4.28 -6.75 14.09
C ILE A 306 3.38 -5.71 13.40
N ALA A 307 2.28 -6.13 12.79
CA ALA A 307 1.35 -5.20 12.15
C ALA A 307 0.71 -4.24 13.19
N GLY A 308 0.28 -4.76 14.34
CA GLY A 308 -0.26 -3.97 15.45
C GLY A 308 0.75 -3.06 16.16
N TYR A 309 2.05 -3.34 16.05
CA TYR A 309 3.13 -2.46 16.52
C TYR A 309 3.28 -1.23 15.61
N LEU A 310 3.03 -1.39 14.30
CA LEU A 310 3.07 -0.31 13.32
C LEU A 310 1.71 0.40 13.14
N GLU A 311 0.60 -0.19 13.57
CA GLU A 311 -0.76 0.36 13.49
C GLU A 311 -0.99 1.49 14.52
N VAL A 312 -0.60 2.72 14.17
CA VAL A 312 -0.76 3.92 15.02
C VAL A 312 -2.05 4.69 14.71
N ILE A 313 -2.39 4.86 13.43
CA ILE A 313 -3.61 5.55 12.99
C ILE A 313 -4.78 4.57 13.07
N LYS A 314 -5.85 4.92 13.80
CA LYS A 314 -7.04 4.06 13.93
C LYS A 314 -8.33 4.86 13.75
N GLY A 315 -9.29 4.29 13.02
CA GLY A 315 -10.58 4.92 12.70
C GLY A 315 -10.64 5.50 11.27
N GLY A 316 -11.81 5.41 10.66
CA GLY A 316 -12.04 5.87 9.28
C GLY A 316 -12.12 7.39 9.12
N ALA A 317 -12.44 7.86 7.91
CA ALA A 317 -12.53 9.31 7.60
C ALA A 317 -13.45 10.09 8.56
N GLN A 318 -14.61 9.52 8.93
CA GLN A 318 -15.62 10.12 9.81
C GLN A 318 -15.35 9.95 11.32
N SER A 319 -14.19 9.41 11.72
CA SER A 319 -13.87 9.22 13.14
C SER A 319 -13.34 10.50 13.80
N GLY A 320 -13.36 10.55 15.14
CA GLY A 320 -12.74 11.60 15.95
C GLY A 320 -11.20 11.54 15.87
N LYS A 321 -10.51 11.89 16.96
CA LYS A 321 -9.04 11.80 17.05
C LYS A 321 -8.55 10.40 16.70
N LYS A 322 -7.71 10.26 15.66
CA LYS A 322 -7.26 8.96 15.13
C LYS A 322 -6.02 8.42 15.83
N VAL A 323 -5.19 9.31 16.37
CA VAL A 323 -3.99 8.95 17.14
C VAL A 323 -4.30 8.89 18.63
N ASN A 324 -4.23 7.68 19.20
CA ASN A 324 -4.54 7.41 20.60
C ASN A 324 -3.39 6.61 21.24
N VAL A 325 -2.19 7.20 21.30
CA VAL A 325 -0.97 6.52 21.77
C VAL A 325 -0.63 6.84 23.22
N LYS A 326 -0.21 5.81 23.96
CA LYS A 326 0.14 5.90 25.39
C LYS A 326 1.35 6.80 25.61
N ARG A 327 1.41 7.44 26.79
CA ARG A 327 2.49 8.32 27.25
C ARG A 327 3.21 7.71 28.47
N PRO A 328 4.54 7.86 28.61
CA PRO A 328 5.49 8.45 27.65
C PRO A 328 5.52 7.65 26.33
N LEU A 329 5.88 8.33 25.23
CA LEU A 329 5.86 7.72 23.90
C LEU A 329 6.82 6.53 23.82
N HIS A 330 6.39 5.47 23.15
CA HIS A 330 7.25 4.33 22.81
C HIS A 330 8.44 4.81 21.95
N PRO A 331 9.68 4.29 22.12
CA PRO A 331 10.86 4.78 21.39
C PRO A 331 10.70 4.82 19.87
N HIS A 332 10.00 3.85 19.28
CA HIS A 332 9.62 3.86 17.86
C HIS A 332 8.85 5.14 17.48
N LEU A 333 7.85 5.56 18.27
CA LEU A 333 7.04 6.76 17.98
C LEU A 333 7.85 8.05 18.17
N ALA A 334 8.74 8.09 19.15
CA ALA A 334 9.65 9.23 19.35
C ALA A 334 10.63 9.38 18.17
N ARG A 335 11.22 8.27 17.70
CA ARG A 335 12.08 8.22 16.50
C ARG A 335 11.30 8.58 15.24
N SER A 336 10.05 8.12 15.11
CA SER A 336 9.16 8.46 14.00
C SER A 336 8.85 9.96 13.97
N LEU A 337 8.48 10.59 15.10
CA LEU A 337 8.29 12.05 15.18
C LEU A 337 9.55 12.83 14.76
N GLU A 338 10.72 12.42 15.23
CA GLU A 338 12.01 13.03 14.86
C GLU A 338 12.31 12.89 13.36
N THR A 339 11.90 11.79 12.75
CA THR A 339 12.03 11.54 11.30
C THR A 339 11.02 12.35 10.47
N LEU A 340 9.80 12.51 10.97
CA LEU A 340 8.67 13.09 10.23
C LEU A 340 8.56 14.62 10.38
N LYS A 341 9.20 15.24 11.38
CA LYS A 341 9.07 16.69 11.66
C LYS A 341 9.38 17.62 10.48
N SER A 342 10.35 17.27 9.62
CA SER A 342 10.71 18.07 8.44
C SER A 342 9.67 17.94 7.33
N HIS A 343 9.17 16.72 7.12
CA HIS A 343 8.08 16.43 6.19
C HIS A 343 6.76 17.07 6.64
N PHE A 344 6.52 17.16 7.95
CA PHE A 344 5.38 17.90 8.47
C PHE A 344 5.45 19.40 8.13
N GLN A 345 6.64 20.02 8.22
CA GLN A 345 6.79 21.43 7.83
C GLN A 345 6.64 21.63 6.31
N ALA A 346 7.45 20.93 5.50
CA ALA A 346 7.44 21.10 4.05
C ALA A 346 6.21 20.44 3.42
N ASP A 347 6.13 19.11 3.43
CA ASP A 347 5.14 18.37 2.64
C ASP A 347 3.70 18.56 3.15
N ILE A 348 3.49 18.74 4.46
CA ILE A 348 2.15 18.94 5.03
C ILE A 348 1.78 20.43 5.14
N LEU A 349 2.49 21.23 5.96
CA LEU A 349 2.05 22.59 6.29
C LEU A 349 2.21 23.61 5.16
N GLU A 350 3.19 23.40 4.27
CA GLU A 350 3.43 24.24 3.09
C GLU A 350 2.83 23.60 1.83
N ASP A 351 3.05 22.30 1.61
CA ASP A 351 2.72 21.68 0.32
C ASP A 351 1.30 21.07 0.24
N GLN A 352 0.78 20.43 1.29
CA GLN A 352 -0.65 20.05 1.31
C GLN A 352 -1.58 21.18 1.77
N ASP A 353 -1.09 22.16 2.54
CA ASP A 353 -1.90 23.23 3.18
C ASP A 353 -3.28 22.73 3.71
N PRO A 354 -3.32 21.64 4.51
CA PRO A 354 -4.53 20.86 4.75
C PRO A 354 -5.61 21.61 5.53
N TRP A 355 -5.30 22.72 6.17
CA TRP A 355 -6.22 23.54 6.96
C TRP A 355 -6.56 24.87 6.28
N ALA A 356 -6.37 25.00 4.97
CA ALA A 356 -6.77 26.18 4.21
C ALA A 356 -8.26 26.53 4.39
N THR A 357 -9.15 25.53 4.29
CA THR A 357 -10.61 25.67 4.44
C THR A 357 -11.05 25.74 5.89
N GLN A 358 -12.17 26.42 6.17
CA GLN A 358 -12.72 26.52 7.52
C GLN A 358 -13.05 25.14 8.11
N GLU A 359 -13.64 24.24 7.33
CA GLU A 359 -13.97 22.88 7.77
C GLU A 359 -12.74 22.11 8.30
N LYS A 360 -11.63 22.14 7.56
CA LYS A 360 -10.40 21.44 7.97
C LYS A 360 -9.64 22.20 9.07
N ALA A 361 -9.76 23.53 9.15
CA ALA A 361 -9.26 24.32 10.29
C ALA A 361 -10.06 24.03 11.59
N ASP A 362 -11.38 23.94 11.49
CA ASP A 362 -12.27 23.54 12.58
C ASP A 362 -11.95 22.11 13.07
N ARG A 363 -11.63 21.20 12.15
CA ARG A 363 -11.14 19.85 12.49
C ARG A 363 -9.80 19.88 13.22
N LEU A 364 -8.86 20.76 12.87
CA LEU A 364 -7.64 20.95 13.66
C LEU A 364 -7.98 21.39 15.11
N LEU A 365 -8.93 22.30 15.30
CA LEU A 365 -9.34 22.74 16.64
C LEU A 365 -9.92 21.58 17.47
N GLN A 366 -10.64 20.64 16.86
CA GLN A 366 -11.14 19.43 17.54
C GLN A 366 -10.04 18.51 18.09
N LEU A 367 -8.80 18.63 17.60
CA LEU A 367 -7.65 17.84 18.05
C LEU A 367 -6.87 18.50 19.20
N LEU A 368 -7.18 19.76 19.54
CA LEU A 368 -6.53 20.53 20.61
C LEU A 368 -7.34 20.49 21.93
N PRO A 369 -6.68 20.40 23.10
CA PRO A 369 -7.35 20.08 24.36
C PRO A 369 -8.05 21.26 25.06
N ASP A 370 -7.67 22.50 24.76
CA ASP A 370 -8.15 23.70 25.47
C ASP A 370 -9.17 24.48 24.62
N ARG A 371 -10.42 24.54 25.12
CA ARG A 371 -11.54 25.20 24.42
C ARG A 371 -11.36 26.71 24.28
N THR A 372 -10.75 27.38 25.26
CA THR A 372 -10.54 28.83 25.25
C THR A 372 -9.43 29.24 24.27
N LEU A 373 -8.37 28.42 24.16
CA LEU A 373 -7.39 28.51 23.08
C LEU A 373 -8.05 28.29 21.71
N ASN A 374 -8.92 27.29 21.58
CA ASN A 374 -9.63 27.00 20.32
C ASN A 374 -10.56 28.13 19.88
N GLU A 375 -11.33 28.73 20.79
CA GLU A 375 -12.11 29.93 20.50
C GLU A 375 -11.24 31.12 20.08
N SER A 376 -10.06 31.27 20.70
CA SER A 376 -9.14 32.37 20.39
C SER A 376 -8.47 32.18 19.03
N LEU A 377 -8.11 30.95 18.67
CA LEU A 377 -7.62 30.57 17.34
C LEU A 377 -8.68 30.80 16.27
N ARG A 378 -9.91 30.33 16.51
CA ARG A 378 -11.08 30.55 15.64
C ARG A 378 -11.28 32.05 15.38
N LYS A 379 -11.47 32.86 16.43
CA LYS A 379 -11.64 34.33 16.32
C LYS A 379 -10.50 34.99 15.53
N LYS A 380 -9.25 34.53 15.71
CA LYS A 380 -8.08 35.02 14.96
C LYS A 380 -8.15 34.67 13.46
N TRP A 381 -8.51 33.44 13.12
CA TRP A 381 -8.59 32.98 11.73
C TRP A 381 -9.82 33.56 11.01
N ASP A 382 -10.96 33.66 11.68
CA ASP A 382 -12.16 34.31 11.15
C ASP A 382 -11.90 35.81 10.87
N SER A 383 -11.12 36.49 11.72
CA SER A 383 -10.70 37.89 11.52
C SER A 383 -9.66 38.12 10.41
N ALA A 384 -9.04 37.03 9.92
CA ALA A 384 -7.98 37.07 8.93
C ALA A 384 -8.08 35.82 8.03
N PRO A 385 -9.08 35.77 7.13
CA PRO A 385 -9.28 34.64 6.23
C PRO A 385 -8.09 34.44 5.28
N GLY A 386 -7.92 33.22 4.77
CA GLY A 386 -6.82 32.88 3.85
C GLY A 386 -5.47 32.59 4.50
N ARG A 387 -5.37 32.50 5.84
CA ARG A 387 -4.14 32.07 6.54
C ARG A 387 -3.76 30.63 6.18
N SER A 388 -2.53 30.43 5.71
CA SER A 388 -1.96 29.10 5.44
C SER A 388 -1.86 28.22 6.68
N SER A 389 -1.77 26.91 6.49
CA SER A 389 -1.64 25.90 7.55
C SER A 389 -0.38 26.10 8.39
N ALA A 390 0.75 26.45 7.77
CA ALA A 390 1.95 26.88 8.49
C ALA A 390 1.68 28.08 9.43
N SER A 391 0.92 29.08 8.97
CA SER A 391 0.52 30.23 9.80
C SER A 391 -0.42 29.81 10.94
N LYS A 392 -1.41 28.96 10.65
CA LYS A 392 -2.35 28.41 11.65
C LYS A 392 -1.61 27.57 12.70
N TRP A 393 -0.58 26.81 12.32
CA TRP A 393 0.25 26.02 13.25
C TRP A 393 1.07 26.89 14.21
N ALA A 394 1.68 27.97 13.69
CA ALA A 394 2.43 28.93 14.47
C ALA A 394 1.51 29.74 15.42
N ASP A 395 0.26 30.01 15.02
CA ASP A 395 -0.73 30.70 15.85
C ASP A 395 -1.03 29.96 17.16
N ILE A 396 -1.01 28.62 17.16
CA ILE A 396 -1.21 27.79 18.37
C ILE A 396 -0.17 28.14 19.43
N ASP A 397 1.11 28.14 19.06
CA ASP A 397 2.20 28.42 20.00
C ASP A 397 2.23 29.89 20.41
N ALA A 398 1.85 30.80 19.50
CA ALA A 398 1.78 32.24 19.78
C ALA A 398 0.69 32.57 20.82
N LEU A 399 -0.53 32.05 20.65
CA LEU A 399 -1.64 32.29 21.58
C LEU A 399 -1.50 31.52 22.89
N ALA A 400 -0.89 30.34 22.87
CA ALA A 400 -0.50 29.63 24.09
C ALA A 400 0.49 30.46 24.92
N LYS A 401 1.53 31.02 24.29
CA LYS A 401 2.54 31.86 24.96
C LYS A 401 2.01 33.23 25.40
N SER A 402 0.99 33.77 24.73
CA SER A 402 0.35 35.03 25.14
C SER A 402 -0.65 34.87 26.29
N GLY A 403 -0.81 33.68 26.87
CA GLY A 403 -1.73 33.43 27.99
C GLY A 403 -3.21 33.51 27.61
N ALA A 404 -3.57 33.19 26.37
CA ALA A 404 -4.96 33.25 25.89
C ALA A 404 -5.93 32.35 26.69
N SER A 405 -5.42 31.25 27.25
CA SER A 405 -6.06 30.48 28.32
C SER A 405 -5.20 30.52 29.58
N LYS A 406 -5.83 30.82 30.73
CA LYS A 406 -5.16 30.84 32.05
C LYS A 406 -5.02 29.46 32.68
N SER A 407 -5.73 28.46 32.14
CA SER A 407 -5.78 27.07 32.62
C SER A 407 -5.10 26.10 31.65
N LEU A 408 -4.30 26.61 30.71
CA LEU A 408 -3.70 25.82 29.64
C LEU A 408 -2.65 24.83 30.18
N ASP A 409 -2.95 23.54 30.09
CA ASP A 409 -1.95 22.49 30.27
C ASP A 409 -1.01 22.46 29.04
N THR A 410 0.20 22.99 29.23
CA THR A 410 1.24 23.06 28.21
C THR A 410 1.80 21.69 27.84
N LYS A 411 1.72 20.69 28.73
CA LYS A 411 2.09 19.31 28.44
C LYS A 411 1.01 18.65 27.59
N ALA A 412 -0.26 18.78 27.95
CA ALA A 412 -1.36 18.26 27.13
C ALA A 412 -1.38 18.90 25.73
N LEU A 413 -1.06 20.19 25.61
CA LEU A 413 -0.92 20.85 24.32
C LEU A 413 0.26 20.28 23.50
N LEU A 414 1.42 20.03 24.13
CA LEU A 414 2.57 19.39 23.46
C LEU A 414 2.23 17.97 22.99
N GLU A 415 1.57 17.17 23.84
CA GLU A 415 1.14 15.81 23.50
C GLU A 415 0.09 15.81 22.38
N ALA A 416 -0.84 16.76 22.38
CA ALA A 416 -1.78 16.96 21.27
C ALA A 416 -1.08 17.37 19.97
N LYS A 417 -0.10 18.27 19.99
CA LYS A 417 0.68 18.65 18.80
C LYS A 417 1.48 17.46 18.25
N GLN A 418 2.04 16.59 19.10
CA GLN A 418 2.66 15.33 18.69
C GLN A 418 1.66 14.38 18.02
N ASP A 419 0.46 14.23 18.59
CA ASP A 419 -0.59 13.36 18.02
C ASP A 419 -1.09 13.89 16.67
N ILE A 420 -1.18 15.22 16.50
CA ILE A 420 -1.51 15.86 15.21
C ILE A 420 -0.41 15.60 14.16
N VAL A 421 0.88 15.75 14.51
CA VAL A 421 1.97 15.41 13.58
C VAL A 421 1.84 13.96 13.12
N LEU A 422 1.59 13.02 14.04
CA LEU A 422 1.35 11.62 13.68
C LEU A 422 0.11 11.44 12.78
N GLU A 423 -1.05 12.04 13.08
CA GLU A 423 -2.30 11.89 12.29
C GLU A 423 -2.13 12.32 10.81
N TYR A 424 -1.23 13.26 10.56
CA TYR A 424 -0.93 13.83 9.23
C TYR A 424 0.33 13.29 8.54
N THR A 425 1.20 12.51 9.19
CA THR A 425 2.48 12.05 8.57
C THR A 425 2.84 10.59 8.78
N TYR A 426 2.26 9.93 9.79
CA TYR A 426 2.64 8.56 10.12
C TYR A 426 2.04 7.54 9.13
N PRO A 427 2.76 6.46 8.75
CA PRO A 427 2.27 5.40 7.87
C PRO A 427 0.84 4.93 8.15
N ARG A 428 0.03 4.97 7.09
CA ARG A 428 -1.26 4.27 6.97
C ARG A 428 -1.02 3.02 6.12
N LEU A 429 -1.42 1.86 6.65
CA LEU A 429 -1.07 0.55 6.11
C LEU A 429 -2.35 -0.27 5.91
N ASP A 430 -2.42 -1.08 4.85
CA ASP A 430 -3.37 -2.21 4.86
C ASP A 430 -2.82 -3.30 5.80
N ILE A 431 -3.37 -3.30 7.01
CA ILE A 431 -2.99 -4.22 8.06
C ILE A 431 -3.48 -5.67 7.75
N GLU A 432 -4.54 -5.88 6.97
CA GLU A 432 -4.99 -7.23 6.59
C GLU A 432 -4.08 -7.92 5.56
N VAL A 433 -3.35 -7.15 4.74
CA VAL A 433 -2.21 -7.65 3.93
C VAL A 433 -1.12 -8.24 4.82
N SER A 434 -0.90 -7.62 5.98
CA SER A 434 0.18 -7.96 6.90
C SER A 434 -0.15 -9.15 7.82
N LYS A 435 -1.42 -9.27 8.24
CA LYS A 435 -1.87 -10.13 9.36
C LYS A 435 -1.82 -11.65 9.11
N LYS A 436 -1.95 -12.13 7.87
CA LYS A 436 -2.21 -13.56 7.57
C LYS A 436 -1.21 -14.15 6.56
N LEU A 437 -0.77 -15.39 6.81
CA LEU A 437 0.08 -16.17 5.91
C LEU A 437 -0.53 -16.38 4.52
N ASN A 438 -1.86 -16.49 4.39
CA ASN A 438 -2.54 -16.82 3.14
C ASN A 438 -2.90 -15.62 2.26
N HIS A 439 -2.42 -14.41 2.58
CA HIS A 439 -2.71 -13.22 1.79
C HIS A 439 -1.96 -13.23 0.44
N LEU A 440 -2.64 -12.85 -0.65
CA LEU A 440 -2.11 -12.75 -2.01
C LEU A 440 -1.75 -11.29 -2.33
N LEU A 441 -0.52 -11.03 -2.77
CA LEU A 441 -0.09 -9.67 -3.10
C LEU A 441 0.57 -9.61 -4.47
N LYS A 442 0.30 -8.54 -5.23
CA LYS A 442 0.74 -8.36 -6.62
C LYS A 442 2.25 -8.56 -6.79
N SER A 443 2.64 -9.37 -7.77
CA SER A 443 4.04 -9.63 -8.08
C SER A 443 4.81 -8.35 -8.46
N PRO A 444 6.09 -8.22 -8.05
CA PRO A 444 7.01 -7.27 -8.68
C PRO A 444 7.10 -7.49 -10.20
N PHE A 445 7.52 -6.45 -10.91
CA PHE A 445 7.72 -6.38 -12.37
C PHE A 445 6.49 -6.66 -13.26
N VAL A 446 5.28 -6.86 -12.73
CA VAL A 446 4.07 -6.87 -13.57
C VAL A 446 3.75 -5.46 -14.07
N VAL A 447 3.10 -5.37 -15.23
CA VAL A 447 2.57 -4.09 -15.73
C VAL A 447 1.26 -3.79 -15.01
N HIS A 448 1.04 -2.53 -14.60
CA HIS A 448 -0.25 -2.10 -14.08
C HIS A 448 -1.18 -1.69 -15.25
N PRO A 449 -2.31 -2.38 -15.47
CA PRO A 449 -3.07 -2.26 -16.72
C PRO A 449 -3.65 -0.87 -16.98
N GLY A 450 -4.02 -0.13 -15.91
CA GLY A 450 -4.57 1.23 -16.02
C GLY A 450 -3.53 2.36 -16.11
N THR A 451 -2.24 2.06 -16.19
CA THR A 451 -1.15 3.07 -16.30
C THR A 451 -0.03 2.67 -17.25
N GLY A 452 0.09 1.39 -17.60
CA GLY A 452 1.20 0.84 -18.37
C GLY A 452 2.54 0.78 -17.64
N ARG A 453 2.65 1.35 -16.43
CA ARG A 453 3.89 1.36 -15.65
C ARG A 453 4.23 -0.01 -15.08
N VAL A 454 5.52 -0.34 -15.09
CA VAL A 454 6.05 -1.57 -14.49
C VAL A 454 6.09 -1.43 -12.95
N CYS A 455 5.72 -2.46 -12.21
CA CYS A 455 5.80 -2.51 -10.75
C CYS A 455 7.25 -2.72 -10.28
N VAL A 456 8.10 -1.71 -10.45
CA VAL A 456 9.55 -1.77 -10.19
C VAL A 456 9.91 -1.71 -8.69
N PRO A 457 11.01 -2.35 -8.26
CA PRO A 457 11.58 -2.13 -6.93
C PRO A 457 12.05 -0.69 -6.71
N ILE A 458 11.97 -0.24 -5.45
CA ILE A 458 12.40 1.07 -4.98
C ILE A 458 13.75 0.92 -4.24
N ASP A 459 14.73 1.76 -4.57
CA ASP A 459 16.02 1.81 -3.89
C ASP A 459 15.98 2.73 -2.67
N THR A 460 15.82 2.15 -1.48
CA THR A 460 15.69 2.92 -0.23
C THR A 460 16.93 3.75 0.10
N ARG A 461 18.10 3.45 -0.49
CA ARG A 461 19.33 4.24 -0.34
C ARG A 461 19.26 5.60 -1.05
N LYS A 462 18.27 5.78 -1.93
CA LYS A 462 18.01 7.01 -2.70
C LYS A 462 16.50 7.31 -2.75
N LEU A 463 15.77 7.03 -1.67
CA LEU A 463 14.31 7.06 -1.63
C LEU A 463 13.70 8.38 -2.14
N GLU A 464 14.27 9.53 -1.76
CA GLU A 464 13.84 10.88 -2.18
C GLU A 464 13.91 11.12 -3.70
N ALA A 465 14.72 10.33 -4.42
CA ALA A 465 14.89 10.44 -5.86
C ALA A 465 13.98 9.48 -6.64
N PHE A 466 13.07 8.77 -5.97
CA PHE A 466 12.11 7.89 -6.64
C PHE A 466 10.87 8.68 -7.11
N ASP A 467 10.83 9.01 -8.39
CA ASP A 467 9.67 9.60 -9.06
C ASP A 467 8.72 8.49 -9.59
N PRO A 468 7.49 8.35 -9.07
CA PRO A 468 6.52 7.35 -9.53
C PRO A 468 5.95 7.65 -10.93
N LEU A 469 6.07 8.88 -11.42
CA LEU A 469 5.62 9.31 -12.74
C LEU A 469 6.68 8.97 -13.80
N ALA A 470 7.96 9.06 -13.45
CA ALA A 470 9.09 8.67 -14.32
C ALA A 470 9.38 7.15 -14.34
N VAL A 471 8.63 6.33 -13.59
CA VAL A 471 8.70 4.86 -13.71
C VAL A 471 8.25 4.45 -15.12
N PRO A 472 9.05 3.65 -15.85
CA PRO A 472 8.80 3.40 -17.27
C PRO A 472 7.55 2.56 -17.53
N THR A 473 6.90 2.86 -18.66
CA THR A 473 5.77 2.11 -19.21
C THR A 473 6.22 1.00 -20.14
N VAL A 474 5.35 -0.01 -20.27
CA VAL A 474 5.54 -1.14 -21.19
C VAL A 474 5.74 -0.70 -22.65
N THR A 475 5.06 0.38 -23.07
CA THR A 475 5.15 0.95 -24.42
C THR A 475 6.47 1.67 -24.68
N GLU A 476 6.99 2.41 -23.69
CA GLU A 476 8.31 3.04 -23.78
C GLU A 476 9.41 1.97 -23.86
N LEU A 477 9.37 0.97 -22.99
CA LEU A 477 10.38 -0.08 -22.92
C LEU A 477 10.48 -0.91 -24.21
N LEU A 478 9.36 -1.23 -24.87
CA LEU A 478 9.40 -1.94 -26.16
C LEU A 478 9.97 -1.02 -27.26
N GLY A 479 9.50 0.23 -27.31
CA GLY A 479 10.01 1.24 -28.24
C GLY A 479 11.47 1.66 -28.01
N GLU A 480 12.07 1.36 -26.85
CA GLU A 480 13.51 1.46 -26.60
C GLU A 480 14.28 0.30 -27.24
N ILE A 481 13.78 -0.94 -27.16
CA ILE A 481 14.45 -2.08 -27.82
C ILE A 481 14.41 -1.92 -29.34
N ASP A 482 13.27 -1.50 -29.88
CA ASP A 482 13.09 -1.39 -31.34
C ASP A 482 13.88 -0.20 -31.94
N LYS A 483 14.44 0.68 -31.08
CA LYS A 483 15.39 1.75 -31.42
C LYS A 483 16.85 1.42 -31.07
N TRP A 484 17.12 0.25 -30.50
CA TRP A 484 18.46 -0.10 -30.01
C TRP A 484 19.45 -0.29 -31.17
N SER A 485 20.45 0.58 -31.21
CA SER A 485 21.55 0.57 -32.20
C SER A 485 22.92 0.19 -31.60
N GLY A 486 22.94 -0.21 -30.31
CA GLY A 486 24.15 -0.67 -29.64
C GLY A 486 24.52 -2.13 -30.00
N PRO A 487 25.67 -2.63 -29.51
CA PRO A 487 26.12 -3.99 -29.81
C PRO A 487 25.12 -5.04 -29.29
N GLU A 488 24.85 -6.06 -30.12
CA GLU A 488 24.01 -7.20 -29.72
C GLU A 488 24.75 -8.18 -28.80
N GLU A 489 26.08 -8.19 -28.83
CA GLU A 489 26.94 -9.03 -28.02
C GLU A 489 27.98 -8.18 -27.27
N VAL A 490 28.16 -8.41 -25.97
CA VAL A 490 29.14 -7.70 -25.14
C VAL A 490 29.94 -8.70 -24.32
N GLY A 491 31.08 -9.13 -24.87
CA GLY A 491 32.06 -9.99 -24.21
C GLY A 491 31.67 -11.46 -24.13
N GLY A 492 31.34 -12.10 -25.27
CA GLY A 492 30.99 -13.52 -25.32
C GLY A 492 29.54 -13.82 -24.92
N ARG A 493 28.68 -12.80 -24.79
CA ARG A 493 27.28 -12.94 -24.38
C ARG A 493 26.36 -11.99 -25.12
N ASN A 494 25.23 -12.51 -25.61
CA ASN A 494 24.15 -11.69 -26.17
C ASN A 494 23.56 -10.80 -25.07
N VAL A 495 23.39 -9.52 -25.39
CA VAL A 495 22.77 -8.51 -24.53
C VAL A 495 21.27 -8.80 -24.45
N GLN A 496 20.76 -9.07 -23.25
CA GLN A 496 19.34 -9.38 -23.07
C GLN A 496 18.49 -8.13 -23.31
N ASP A 497 17.26 -8.28 -23.81
CA ASP A 497 16.44 -7.12 -24.21
C ASP A 497 16.17 -6.12 -23.07
N TRP A 498 16.15 -6.56 -21.81
CA TRP A 498 16.05 -5.67 -20.65
C TRP A 498 17.37 -4.97 -20.28
N GLU A 499 18.52 -5.41 -20.79
CA GLU A 499 19.80 -4.68 -20.69
C GLU A 499 19.89 -3.52 -21.69
N LYS A 500 19.00 -3.47 -22.69
CA LYS A 500 18.90 -2.44 -23.73
C LYS A 500 18.00 -1.25 -23.35
N THR A 501 17.32 -1.32 -22.20
CA THR A 501 16.21 -0.42 -21.83
C THR A 501 16.40 0.21 -20.45
N CYS A 502 15.64 1.27 -20.15
CA CYS A 502 15.61 1.93 -18.84
C CYS A 502 15.05 1.05 -17.70
N LEU A 503 14.56 -0.16 -18.00
CA LEU A 503 14.24 -1.18 -16.99
C LEU A 503 15.51 -1.76 -16.33
N LYS A 504 16.69 -1.66 -16.99
CA LYS A 504 17.93 -2.28 -16.54
C LYS A 504 18.31 -2.00 -15.07
N PRO A 505 18.30 -0.75 -14.56
CA PRO A 505 18.75 -0.46 -13.20
C PRO A 505 17.89 -1.16 -12.13
N TYR A 506 16.59 -1.27 -12.39
CA TYR A 506 15.63 -1.93 -11.50
C TYR A 506 15.87 -3.45 -11.44
N ILE A 507 16.20 -4.08 -12.57
CA ILE A 507 16.55 -5.51 -12.62
C ILE A 507 17.94 -5.76 -12.01
N ASP A 508 18.93 -4.89 -12.24
CA ASP A 508 20.25 -5.01 -11.60
C ASP A 508 20.15 -4.89 -10.07
N TYR A 509 19.33 -3.94 -9.56
CA TYR A 509 19.02 -3.81 -8.14
C TYR A 509 18.33 -5.06 -7.58
N PHE A 510 17.29 -5.56 -8.26
CA PHE A 510 16.59 -6.78 -7.85
C PHE A 510 17.51 -8.00 -7.82
N ARG A 511 18.35 -8.19 -8.84
CA ARG A 511 19.35 -9.27 -8.90
C ARG A 511 20.36 -9.18 -7.75
N THR A 512 20.75 -7.97 -7.37
CA THR A 512 21.64 -7.73 -6.21
C THR A 512 20.95 -8.11 -4.90
N PHE A 513 19.69 -7.73 -4.71
CA PHE A 513 18.87 -8.09 -3.56
C PHE A 513 18.69 -9.62 -3.42
N VAL A 514 18.35 -10.29 -4.53
CA VAL A 514 18.16 -11.75 -4.60
C VAL A 514 19.47 -12.51 -4.36
N ALA A 515 20.60 -12.02 -4.88
CA ALA A 515 21.91 -12.59 -4.57
C ALA A 515 22.26 -12.47 -3.07
N GLY A 516 21.83 -11.39 -2.41
CA GLY A 516 21.91 -11.22 -0.96
C GLY A 516 21.11 -12.29 -0.20
N ILE A 517 19.84 -12.53 -0.56
CA ILE A 517 19.02 -13.58 0.05
C ILE A 517 19.69 -14.96 -0.11
N ILE A 518 20.09 -15.33 -1.33
CA ILE A 518 20.68 -16.64 -1.64
C ILE A 518 22.00 -16.87 -0.89
N ARG A 519 22.76 -15.82 -0.55
CA ARG A 519 23.96 -15.91 0.28
C ARG A 519 23.59 -16.19 1.74
N ASP A 520 22.81 -15.32 2.37
CA ASP A 520 22.46 -15.43 3.79
C ASP A 520 21.65 -16.73 4.08
N GLU A 521 20.84 -17.19 3.13
CA GLU A 521 20.13 -18.48 3.20
C GLU A 521 21.12 -19.67 3.26
N LYS A 522 22.14 -19.70 2.36
CA LYS A 522 23.21 -20.71 2.36
C LYS A 522 24.12 -20.64 3.59
N GLU A 523 24.32 -19.45 4.15
CA GLU A 523 25.05 -19.29 5.41
C GLU A 523 24.24 -19.90 6.57
N SER A 524 22.91 -19.68 6.61
CA SER A 524 22.03 -20.35 7.57
C SER A 524 22.05 -21.88 7.47
N GLU A 525 22.12 -22.43 6.25
CA GLU A 525 22.22 -23.89 6.04
C GLU A 525 23.53 -24.47 6.56
N LYS A 526 24.66 -23.75 6.37
CA LYS A 526 25.96 -24.16 6.91
C LYS A 526 25.97 -24.15 8.43
N GLU A 527 25.44 -23.09 9.05
CA GLU A 527 25.33 -23.04 10.52
C GLU A 527 24.50 -24.19 11.10
N VAL A 528 23.38 -24.54 10.45
CA VAL A 528 22.52 -25.65 10.90
C VAL A 528 23.24 -27.00 10.75
N LYS A 529 24.02 -27.20 9.69
CA LYS A 529 24.85 -28.40 9.53
C LYS A 529 25.93 -28.50 10.60
N VAL A 530 26.72 -27.45 10.80
CA VAL A 530 27.79 -27.42 11.83
C VAL A 530 27.23 -27.60 13.25
N LYS A 531 26.02 -27.11 13.54
CA LYS A 531 25.33 -27.36 14.82
C LYS A 531 24.98 -28.84 14.98
N ARG A 532 24.38 -29.48 13.97
CA ARG A 532 24.08 -30.92 13.99
C ARG A 532 25.32 -31.80 14.08
N GLU A 533 26.33 -31.52 13.26
CA GLU A 533 27.62 -32.23 13.28
C GLU A 533 28.29 -32.15 14.67
N ARG A 534 28.14 -31.03 15.38
CA ARG A 534 28.60 -30.86 16.76
C ARG A 534 27.73 -31.59 17.79
N GLU A 535 26.42 -31.62 17.62
CA GLU A 535 25.48 -32.33 18.49
C GLU A 535 25.66 -33.86 18.35
N GLU A 536 25.78 -34.36 17.13
CA GLU A 536 26.07 -35.77 16.80
C GLU A 536 27.49 -36.17 17.27
N GLY A 537 28.49 -35.31 17.08
CA GLY A 537 29.86 -35.55 17.53
C GLY A 537 30.07 -35.58 19.05
N VAL A 538 29.12 -35.03 19.84
CA VAL A 538 29.10 -35.13 21.31
C VAL A 538 28.30 -36.36 21.79
N ALA A 539 27.53 -37.00 20.91
CA ALA A 539 26.72 -38.18 21.23
C ALA A 539 27.45 -39.52 21.02
N ALA A 540 28.72 -39.50 20.62
CA ALA A 540 29.57 -40.70 20.56
C ALA A 540 29.95 -41.15 21.99
N PRO A 541 29.53 -42.34 22.47
CA PRO A 541 29.91 -42.81 23.79
C PRO A 541 31.41 -43.16 23.82
N GLU A 542 32.08 -42.85 24.94
CA GLU A 542 33.40 -43.40 25.22
C GLU A 542 33.31 -44.93 25.23
N ALA A 543 34.11 -45.58 24.41
CA ALA A 543 34.18 -47.03 24.38
C ALA A 543 34.81 -47.53 25.69
N MET A 544 34.00 -48.17 26.54
CA MET A 544 34.51 -48.90 27.68
C MET A 544 35.30 -50.11 27.18
N GLU A 545 36.63 -50.00 27.18
CA GLU A 545 37.51 -51.16 27.13
C GLU A 545 37.28 -52.02 28.38
N PHE A 546 37.10 -53.33 28.18
CA PHE A 546 36.80 -54.35 29.19
C PHE A 546 37.80 -55.51 29.07
#